data_AF-A0A660CPB7-F1
#
_entry.id   AF-A0A660CPB7-F1
#
_cell.length_a   1.000
_cell.length_b   1.000
_cell.length_c   1.000
_cell.angle_alpha   90.00
_cell.angle_beta   90.00
_cell.angle_gamma   90.00
#
_symmetry.space_group_name_H-M   'P 1'
#
loop_
_entity.id
_entity.type
_entity.pdbx_description
1 polymer ?
#
loop_
_entity_poly.entity_id
_entity_poly.type
_entity_poly.pdbx_seq_one_letter_code
_entity_poly.pdbx_strand_id
1 'polypeptide(L)'
;MNDNSEPKGEFVSPDSSTAHSRAISVDDTGVRRQLADGTEERVDWDDLAAVVVRVIPEGLSDEDVFLMLAAADGTGTAVPSGDPAADALIERLQTLPGFDHETFVEAMTTDADQAYVVWKAGEGSA
;
A
#
# COMPACT_ATOMS: atom_id res chain seq x y z
N MET A 1 -1.16 -46.96 -29.32
CA MET A 1 -1.98 -46.64 -28.14
C MET A 1 -1.69 -45.20 -27.78
N ASN A 2 -2.74 -44.40 -27.79
CA ASN A 2 -2.71 -42.95 -27.97
C ASN A 2 -1.97 -42.23 -26.84
N ASP A 3 -1.01 -41.39 -27.25
CA ASP A 3 -0.38 -40.35 -26.46
C ASP A 3 -1.42 -39.26 -26.22
N ASN A 4 -1.92 -39.17 -24.98
CA ASN A 4 -3.00 -38.27 -24.60
C ASN A 4 -2.44 -36.86 -24.41
N SER A 5 -2.80 -35.99 -25.35
CA SER A 5 -2.72 -34.54 -25.27
C SER A 5 -3.27 -33.98 -23.96
N GLU A 6 -2.45 -33.25 -23.21
CA GLU A 6 -2.87 -32.12 -22.37
C GLU A 6 -1.71 -31.10 -22.24
N PRO A 7 -1.75 -29.91 -22.88
CA PRO A 7 -1.10 -28.76 -22.28
C PRO A 7 -1.96 -28.38 -21.07
N LYS A 8 -1.53 -28.73 -19.86
CA LYS A 8 -2.21 -28.27 -18.64
C LYS A 8 -2.24 -26.75 -18.67
N GLY A 9 -3.45 -26.23 -18.85
CA GLY A 9 -3.73 -24.81 -18.83
C GLY A 9 -3.13 -24.17 -17.59
N GLU A 10 -2.56 -22.99 -17.81
CA GLU A 10 -2.88 -21.78 -17.06
C GLU A 10 -3.54 -22.08 -15.70
N PHE A 11 -2.72 -22.32 -14.68
CA PHE A 11 -3.11 -22.06 -13.31
C PHE A 11 -2.41 -20.76 -12.92
N VAL A 12 -2.87 -19.66 -13.52
CA VAL A 12 -2.84 -18.41 -12.77
C VAL A 12 -3.74 -18.68 -11.58
N SER A 13 -3.16 -18.74 -10.39
CA SER A 13 -3.91 -18.52 -9.17
C SER A 13 -4.14 -17.00 -9.12
N PRO A 14 -5.34 -16.46 -9.41
CA PRO A 14 -5.73 -15.24 -8.74
C PRO A 14 -6.13 -15.66 -7.34
N ASP A 15 -5.15 -15.86 -6.46
CA ASP A 15 -5.47 -16.06 -5.06
C ASP A 15 -6.06 -14.75 -4.53
N SER A 16 -7.39 -14.77 -4.45
CA SER A 16 -8.14 -14.33 -3.28
C SER A 16 -7.97 -12.86 -2.89
N SER A 17 -8.68 -12.03 -3.64
CA SER A 17 -9.56 -10.98 -3.15
C SER A 17 -9.38 -10.51 -1.71
N THR A 18 -8.53 -9.50 -1.52
CA THR A 18 -8.94 -8.22 -0.92
C THR A 18 -8.03 -7.12 -1.46
N ALA A 19 -8.64 -6.11 -2.10
CA ALA A 19 -7.95 -5.06 -2.87
C ALA A 19 -7.12 -5.59 -4.05
N HIS A 20 -7.77 -5.99 -5.16
CA HIS A 20 -7.13 -6.49 -6.39
C HIS A 20 -6.32 -5.39 -7.11
N SER A 21 -5.19 -5.01 -6.54
CA SER A 21 -4.11 -4.30 -7.21
C SER A 21 -3.43 -5.29 -8.14
N ARG A 22 -3.31 -4.95 -9.42
CA ARG A 22 -2.56 -5.74 -10.40
C ARG A 22 -1.05 -5.54 -10.26
N ALA A 23 -0.64 -4.36 -9.83
CA ALA A 23 0.76 -4.02 -9.56
C ALA A 23 0.82 -2.77 -8.67
N ILE A 24 1.71 -2.78 -7.67
CA ILE A 24 2.13 -1.60 -6.92
C ILE A 24 3.60 -1.35 -7.25
N SER A 25 3.97 -0.10 -7.49
CA SER A 25 5.34 0.31 -7.81
C SER A 25 5.65 1.59 -7.06
N VAL A 26 6.78 1.59 -6.37
CA VAL A 26 7.27 2.71 -5.57
C VAL A 26 8.61 3.12 -6.15
N ASP A 27 8.69 4.36 -6.61
CA ASP A 27 9.87 4.92 -7.27
C ASP A 27 10.21 6.29 -6.67
N ASP A 28 11.32 6.91 -7.07
CA ASP A 28 11.71 8.26 -6.62
C ASP A 28 10.74 9.38 -7.05
N THR A 29 9.78 9.08 -7.93
CA THR A 29 8.75 10.02 -8.35
C THR A 29 7.51 9.97 -7.45
N GLY A 30 7.14 8.77 -7.00
CA GLY A 30 5.92 8.57 -6.22
C GLY A 30 5.56 7.09 -6.09
N VAL A 31 4.33 6.86 -5.65
CA VAL A 31 3.71 5.54 -5.59
C VAL A 31 2.68 5.43 -6.70
N ARG A 32 2.70 4.30 -7.41
CA ARG A 32 1.73 3.96 -8.46
C ARG A 32 1.11 2.61 -8.14
N ARG A 33 -0.20 2.53 -8.27
CA ARG A 33 -0.98 1.33 -8.07
C ARG A 33 -1.92 1.15 -9.25
N GLN A 34 -1.78 0.04 -9.94
CA GLN A 34 -2.73 -0.36 -10.97
C GLN A 34 -3.80 -1.26 -10.35
N LEU A 35 -5.06 -0.91 -10.51
CA LEU A 35 -6.23 -1.68 -10.11
C LEU A 35 -6.59 -2.70 -11.20
N ALA A 36 -7.30 -3.77 -10.82
CA ALA A 36 -7.78 -4.79 -11.77
C ALA A 36 -8.75 -4.23 -12.82
N ASP A 37 -9.49 -3.16 -12.50
CA ASP A 37 -10.38 -2.47 -13.44
C ASP A 37 -9.64 -1.63 -14.52
N GLY A 38 -8.30 -1.57 -14.45
CA GLY A 38 -7.46 -0.79 -15.38
C GLY A 38 -7.23 0.66 -14.95
N THR A 39 -7.81 1.08 -13.83
CA THR A 39 -7.54 2.38 -13.21
C THR A 39 -6.13 2.38 -12.60
N GLU A 40 -5.40 3.48 -12.78
CA GLU A 40 -4.11 3.71 -12.11
C GLU A 40 -4.29 4.80 -11.06
N GLU A 41 -4.04 4.46 -9.81
CA GLU A 41 -3.90 5.42 -8.71
C GLU A 41 -2.43 5.79 -8.59
N ARG A 42 -2.13 7.08 -8.60
CA ARG A 42 -0.77 7.59 -8.47
C ARG A 42 -0.75 8.73 -7.46
N VAL A 43 0.26 8.70 -6.61
CA VAL A 43 0.59 9.79 -5.69
C VAL A 43 2.05 10.14 -5.90
N ASP A 44 2.31 11.36 -6.36
CA ASP A 44 3.66 11.91 -6.48
C ASP A 44 4.16 12.38 -5.10
N TRP A 45 5.46 12.25 -4.82
CA TRP A 45 6.01 12.70 -3.54
C TRP A 45 5.88 14.21 -3.33
N ASP A 46 5.86 14.98 -4.42
CA ASP A 46 5.66 16.44 -4.40
C ASP A 46 4.23 16.81 -4.01
N ASP A 47 3.26 15.96 -4.37
CA ASP A 47 1.84 16.15 -4.03
C ASP A 47 1.45 15.42 -2.74
N LEU A 48 2.34 14.58 -2.18
CA LEU A 48 2.05 13.82 -0.98
C LEU A 48 1.75 14.77 0.18
N ALA A 49 0.51 14.75 0.65
CA ALA A 49 0.04 15.62 1.72
C ALA A 49 0.08 14.92 3.09
N ALA A 50 -0.22 13.62 3.15
CA ALA A 50 -0.21 12.86 4.38
C ALA A 50 0.00 11.37 4.13
N VAL A 51 0.52 10.68 5.14
CA VAL A 51 0.64 9.22 5.18
C VAL A 51 -0.03 8.72 6.43
N VAL A 52 -0.94 7.77 6.24
CA VAL A 52 -1.81 7.25 7.28
C VAL A 52 -1.72 5.73 7.28
N VAL A 53 -1.33 5.14 8.40
CA VAL A 53 -1.38 3.70 8.61
C VAL A 53 -2.75 3.36 9.19
N ARG A 54 -3.54 2.57 8.47
CA ARG A 54 -4.85 2.12 8.91
C ARG A 54 -4.79 0.65 9.28
N VAL A 55 -5.19 0.36 10.51
CA VAL A 55 -5.33 -1.00 11.02
C VAL A 55 -6.79 -1.39 10.94
N ILE A 56 -7.09 -2.57 10.40
CA ILE A 56 -8.44 -3.11 10.25
C ILE A 56 -8.41 -4.55 10.77
N PRO A 57 -8.61 -4.77 12.07
CA PRO A 57 -8.44 -6.07 12.76
C PRO A 57 -9.52 -7.13 12.45
N GLU A 58 -10.35 -6.90 11.43
CA GLU A 58 -11.45 -7.81 11.08
C GLU A 58 -11.83 -7.66 9.61
N GLY A 59 -11.10 -8.37 8.75
CA GLY A 59 -11.42 -8.54 7.34
C GLY A 59 -11.10 -9.95 6.89
N LEU A 60 -11.77 -10.43 5.84
CA LEU A 60 -11.49 -11.71 5.15
C LEU A 60 -10.12 -11.72 4.43
N SER A 61 -9.21 -10.83 4.83
CA SER A 61 -7.89 -10.54 4.32
C SER A 61 -6.86 -11.08 5.31
N ASP A 62 -5.78 -11.69 4.83
CA ASP A 62 -4.61 -12.01 5.68
C ASP A 62 -3.82 -10.76 6.13
N GLU A 63 -4.31 -9.55 5.83
CA GLU A 63 -3.60 -8.29 6.01
C GLU A 63 -4.38 -7.34 6.92
N ASP A 64 -3.84 -7.10 8.12
CA ASP A 64 -4.47 -6.26 9.13
C ASP A 64 -4.10 -4.77 9.00
N VAL A 65 -3.08 -4.44 8.20
CA VAL A 65 -2.51 -3.07 8.14
C VAL A 65 -2.34 -2.58 6.70
N PHE A 66 -2.80 -1.34 6.46
CA PHE A 66 -2.75 -0.65 5.17
C PHE A 66 -2.08 0.72 5.29
N LEU A 67 -1.13 1.02 4.41
CA LEU A 67 -0.52 2.34 4.26
C LEU A 67 -1.30 3.15 3.24
N MET A 68 -2.05 4.15 3.70
CA MET A 68 -2.73 5.12 2.84
C MET A 68 -1.88 6.37 2.67
N LEU A 69 -1.49 6.63 1.43
CA LEU A 69 -0.91 7.91 1.02
C LEU A 69 -2.04 8.81 0.52
N ALA A 70 -2.13 10.02 1.04
CA ALA A 70 -3.07 11.04 0.61
C ALA A 70 -2.30 12.14 -0.12
N ALA A 71 -2.74 12.47 -1.33
CA ALA A 71 -2.22 13.53 -2.16
C ALA A 71 -3.01 14.83 -1.93
N ALA A 72 -2.40 15.99 -2.14
CA ALA A 72 -3.01 17.31 -1.99
C ALA A 72 -4.11 17.55 -3.03
N ASP A 73 -4.01 16.94 -4.21
CA ASP A 73 -5.04 16.98 -5.27
C ASP A 73 -6.31 16.18 -4.90
N GLY A 74 -6.31 15.47 -3.76
CA GLY A 74 -7.42 14.65 -3.29
C GLY A 74 -7.39 13.20 -3.79
N THR A 75 -6.37 12.85 -4.57
CA THR A 75 -6.06 11.45 -4.91
C THR A 75 -5.41 10.75 -3.73
N GLY A 76 -5.50 9.43 -3.66
CA GLY A 76 -4.79 8.65 -2.67
C GLY A 76 -4.41 7.29 -3.20
N THR A 77 -3.52 6.61 -2.51
CA THR A 77 -3.24 5.20 -2.79
C THR A 77 -3.12 4.42 -1.51
N ALA A 78 -3.73 3.23 -1.49
CA ALA A 78 -3.65 2.31 -0.37
C ALA A 78 -2.72 1.16 -0.74
N VAL A 79 -1.64 1.02 0.02
CA VAL A 79 -0.67 -0.06 -0.12
C VAL A 79 -0.85 -1.03 1.06
N PRO A 80 -1.20 -2.29 0.80
CA PRO A 80 -1.24 -3.33 1.83
C PRO A 80 0.15 -3.55 2.43
N SER A 81 0.28 -3.71 3.74
CA SER A 81 1.59 -3.82 4.40
C SER A 81 2.40 -5.08 4.07
N GLY A 82 1.76 -6.15 3.59
CA GLY A 82 2.41 -7.40 3.16
C GLY A 82 2.64 -7.48 1.65
N ASP A 83 2.30 -6.44 0.89
CA ASP A 83 2.72 -6.32 -0.50
C ASP A 83 4.25 -6.09 -0.58
N PRO A 84 4.98 -6.70 -1.51
CA PRO A 84 6.43 -6.47 -1.66
C PRO A 84 6.82 -5.01 -1.93
N ALA A 85 5.91 -4.19 -2.48
CA ALA A 85 6.15 -2.77 -2.65
C ALA A 85 6.02 -1.98 -1.32
N ALA A 86 5.38 -2.54 -0.31
CA ALA A 86 5.20 -1.93 1.00
C ALA A 86 6.53 -1.77 1.74
N ASP A 87 7.42 -2.76 1.68
CA ASP A 87 8.77 -2.66 2.23
C ASP A 87 9.50 -1.43 1.65
N ALA A 88 9.56 -1.32 0.31
CA ALA A 88 10.21 -0.20 -0.36
C ALA A 88 9.55 1.16 -0.02
N LEU A 89 8.22 1.17 0.12
CA LEU A 89 7.47 2.33 0.58
C LEU A 89 7.88 2.73 2.00
N ILE A 90 7.86 1.79 2.94
CA ILE A 90 8.20 2.03 4.35
C ILE A 90 9.64 2.51 4.48
N GLU A 91 10.58 1.89 3.77
CA GLU A 91 11.97 2.34 3.70
C GLU A 91 12.06 3.80 3.24
N ARG A 92 11.31 4.16 2.18
CA ARG A 92 11.28 5.55 1.67
C ARG A 92 10.66 6.51 2.68
N LEU A 93 9.53 6.15 3.29
CA LEU A 93 8.83 6.98 4.26
C LEU A 93 9.69 7.30 5.48
N GLN A 94 10.45 6.32 5.99
CA GLN A 94 11.38 6.51 7.10
C GLN A 94 12.52 7.48 6.78
N THR A 95 12.83 7.72 5.49
CA THR A 95 13.80 8.75 5.08
C THR A 95 13.23 10.16 5.04
N LEU A 96 11.90 10.33 5.15
CA LEU A 96 11.28 11.65 5.10
C LEU A 96 11.54 12.42 6.40
N PRO A 97 11.92 13.71 6.31
CA PRO A 97 12.03 14.55 7.48
C PRO A 97 10.65 14.74 8.10
N GLY A 98 10.54 14.51 9.42
CA GLY A 98 9.29 14.59 10.15
C GLY A 98 8.44 13.31 10.11
N PHE A 99 8.99 12.17 9.71
CA PHE A 99 8.30 10.89 9.85
C PHE A 99 8.23 10.43 11.32
N ASP A 100 7.01 10.23 11.80
CA ASP A 100 6.70 9.79 13.16
C ASP A 100 6.85 8.27 13.27
N HIS A 101 8.09 7.83 13.51
CA HIS A 101 8.41 6.41 13.70
C HIS A 101 7.69 5.80 14.91
N GLU A 102 7.47 6.59 15.98
CA GLU A 102 6.74 6.12 17.17
C GLU A 102 5.29 5.77 16.82
N THR A 103 4.59 6.68 16.12
CA THR A 103 3.22 6.47 15.65
C THR A 103 3.14 5.30 14.66
N PHE A 104 4.15 5.15 13.79
CA PHE A 104 4.21 4.02 12.87
C PHE A 104 4.35 2.68 13.59
N VAL A 105 5.27 2.58 14.56
CA VAL A 105 5.45 1.36 15.36
C VAL A 105 4.20 1.07 16.19
N GLU A 106 3.54 2.09 16.76
CA GLU A 106 2.28 1.92 17.47
C GLU A 106 1.20 1.34 16.53
N ALA A 107 1.06 1.90 15.33
CA ALA A 107 0.13 1.42 14.32
C ALA A 107 0.42 -0.02 13.87
N MET A 108 1.69 -0.43 13.81
CA MET A 108 2.07 -1.80 13.44
C MET A 108 1.92 -2.82 14.58
N THR A 109 1.73 -2.36 15.83
CA THR A 109 1.65 -3.22 17.02
C THR A 109 0.30 -3.19 17.72
N THR A 110 -0.61 -2.35 17.24
CA THR A 110 -1.99 -2.23 17.74
C THR A 110 -2.93 -3.13 16.95
N ASP A 111 -3.92 -3.68 17.65
CA ASP A 111 -5.01 -4.49 17.08
C ASP A 111 -6.35 -3.72 17.05
N ALA A 112 -6.31 -2.41 17.24
CA ALA A 112 -7.51 -1.56 17.21
C ALA A 112 -7.81 -1.06 15.79
N ASP A 113 -9.08 -1.07 15.37
CA ASP A 113 -9.55 -0.45 14.13
C ASP A 113 -9.39 1.07 14.21
N GLN A 114 -8.23 1.57 13.79
CA GLN A 114 -7.93 2.99 13.81
C GLN A 114 -6.88 3.38 12.76
N ALA A 115 -6.84 4.67 12.47
CA ALA A 115 -5.97 5.25 11.47
C ALA A 115 -4.98 6.21 12.13
N TYR A 116 -3.71 6.00 11.84
CA TYR A 116 -2.58 6.68 12.44
C TYR A 116 -1.85 7.51 11.40
N VAL A 117 -1.85 8.81 11.57
CA VAL A 117 -1.06 9.69 10.71
C VAL A 117 0.40 9.60 11.14
N VAL A 118 1.25 9.05 10.27
CA VAL A 118 2.69 8.87 10.53
C VAL A 118 3.54 9.95 9.87
N TRP A 119 2.96 10.72 8.95
CA TRP A 119 3.64 11.84 8.30
C TRP A 119 2.63 12.80 7.65
N LYS A 120 2.97 14.08 7.59
CA LYS A 120 2.22 15.13 6.88
C LYS A 120 3.15 16.15 6.24
N ALA A 121 2.85 16.54 5.00
CA ALA A 121 3.51 17.66 4.36
C ALA A 121 3.08 18.97 5.03
N GLY A 122 4.06 19.73 5.51
CA GLY A 122 3.85 21.04 6.12
C GLY A 122 4.12 21.11 7.63
N GLU A 123 4.26 19.99 8.34
CA GLU A 123 4.68 19.98 9.76
C GLU A 123 6.22 20.05 9.93
N GLY A 124 6.93 20.53 8.90
CA GLY A 124 8.38 20.76 8.86
C GLY A 124 8.77 22.21 8.55
N SER A 125 7.93 23.19 8.88
CA SER A 125 8.30 24.60 8.86
C SER A 125 7.77 25.33 10.08
N ALA A 126 8.57 25.33 11.15
CA ALA A 126 8.62 26.39 12.14
C ALA A 126 10.05 26.51 12.68
#